data_AF-A0A1Q6DI78-F1
#
_entry.id   AF-A0A1Q6DI78-F1
#
_cell.length_a   1.000
_cell.length_b   1.000
_cell.length_c   1.000
_cell.angle_alpha   90.00
_cell.angle_beta   90.00
_cell.angle_gamma   90.00
#
_symmetry.space_group_name_H-M   'P 1'
#
loop_
_entity.id
_entity.type
_entity.pdbx_description
1 polymer ?
#
loop_
_entity_poly.entity_id
_entity_poly.type
_entity_poly.pdbx_seq_one_letter_code
_entity_poly.pdbx_strand_id
1 'polypeptide(L)'
;MQIPKKISTVLIYGRPPLVFCAMLCALGTMWNNSPTLYVSGVSLLFVSMIFDLMDGWFAVRFQPHPVLASLAERLMDKVVYSINFPLVAVGTMWRLLQQGGEYSRGDLLHAILVLLLCIAVLIRDQFAHFIRRHSLQDEIGAESKEFTRLRAIVAAPVGLLLYTYVFYVPAGTASYLHGLTEVFASIPVRWLFVVEILFLIINFGSIAAHLRKYGGACLDELCLDDDELRRRILSFFPNALTVMNAMMGILAVFFAYQGRMRDGYLILIGAAIFDKLDGALARRLGLTDTGSTTAMGSRFTLGGILDDIADAVSFCIVPAVIFYINLVAFPSPLPGVSVGWVAFLYALLGIVRLIYFTLDRTPIPGYFKGMPTPAAALLVVAPLVLYCQAGMEHDVSLVRFWGAVSFWMMPVVSLLMNFYPVHYLHFGRYVDRHPWFARFCFLSLLFSLFTPYFAHLALLYLVLYLLSPLVSWRYEPGRGASSEGGGR
;
A
#
# COMPACT_ATOMS: atom_id res chain seq x y z
N MET A 1 33.99 29.78 -28.49
CA MET A 1 33.82 30.10 -27.05
C MET A 1 34.09 28.85 -26.21
N GLN A 2 35.30 28.72 -25.65
CA GLN A 2 35.76 27.58 -24.83
C GLN A 2 35.40 27.70 -23.34
N ILE A 3 34.31 28.39 -23.03
CA ILE A 3 33.81 28.60 -21.66
C ILE A 3 33.07 27.38 -21.04
N PRO A 4 32.65 26.28 -21.74
CA PRO A 4 31.68 25.35 -21.15
C PRO A 4 32.24 24.33 -20.13
N LYS A 5 33.53 23.94 -20.21
CA LYS A 5 34.06 22.87 -19.32
C LYS A 5 34.38 23.37 -17.91
N LYS A 6 35.04 24.52 -17.77
CA LYS A 6 35.41 25.06 -16.45
C LYS A 6 34.20 25.44 -15.60
N ILE A 7 33.16 26.02 -16.22
CA ILE A 7 31.93 26.41 -15.51
C ILE A 7 31.16 25.19 -15.02
N SER A 8 31.00 24.16 -15.86
CA SER A 8 30.33 22.91 -15.45
C SER A 8 31.05 22.22 -14.28
N THR A 9 32.40 22.19 -14.29
CA THR A 9 33.16 21.66 -13.15
C THR A 9 32.95 22.49 -11.88
N VAL A 10 32.92 23.82 -11.96
CA VAL A 10 32.66 24.66 -10.77
C VAL A 10 31.23 24.44 -10.23
N LEU A 11 30.24 24.26 -11.11
CA LEU A 11 28.85 23.98 -10.69
C LEU A 11 28.72 22.63 -9.98
N ILE A 12 29.31 21.56 -10.53
CA ILE A 12 29.25 20.22 -9.94
C ILE A 12 29.98 20.17 -8.58
N TYR A 13 31.22 20.66 -8.54
CA TYR A 13 32.08 20.54 -7.35
C TYR A 13 31.78 21.63 -6.29
N GLY A 14 31.05 22.68 -6.65
CA GLY A 14 30.71 23.78 -5.74
C GLY A 14 29.59 23.46 -4.74
N ARG A 15 28.73 22.48 -5.03
CA ARG A 15 27.55 22.17 -4.18
C ARG A 15 27.90 21.57 -2.81
N PRO A 16 28.75 20.54 -2.68
CA PRO A 16 29.05 19.94 -1.38
C PRO A 16 29.66 20.93 -0.37
N PRO A 17 30.65 21.79 -0.74
CA PRO A 17 31.16 22.81 0.17
C PRO A 17 30.09 23.77 0.68
N LEU A 18 29.18 24.24 -0.20
CA LEU A 18 28.08 25.13 0.18
C LEU A 18 27.13 24.47 1.20
N VAL A 19 26.74 23.21 0.95
CA VAL A 19 25.86 22.46 1.85
C VAL A 19 26.54 22.12 3.17
N PHE A 20 27.84 21.83 3.14
CA PHE A 20 28.63 21.62 4.35
C PHE A 20 28.73 22.90 5.19
N CYS A 21 28.98 24.05 4.57
CA CYS A 21 28.94 25.34 5.28
C CYS A 21 27.55 25.64 5.85
N ALA A 22 26.47 25.34 5.11
CA ALA A 22 25.11 25.49 5.62
C ALA A 22 24.80 24.56 6.80
N MET A 23 25.38 23.37 6.83
CA MET A 23 25.32 22.46 7.99
C MET A 23 26.00 23.07 9.21
N LEU A 24 27.20 23.64 9.06
CA LEU A 24 27.88 24.33 10.16
C LEU A 24 27.06 25.52 10.67
N CYS A 25 26.46 26.30 9.77
CA CYS A 25 25.54 27.36 10.13
C CYS A 25 24.34 26.83 10.93
N ALA A 26 23.71 25.74 10.50
CA ALA A 26 22.60 25.11 11.21
C ALA A 26 22.99 24.63 12.61
N LEU A 27 24.14 23.95 12.75
CA LEU A 27 24.65 23.53 14.06
C LEU A 27 24.90 24.75 14.97
N GLY A 28 25.44 25.82 14.42
CA GLY A 28 25.60 27.10 15.13
C GLY A 28 24.27 27.73 15.54
N THR A 29 23.22 27.64 14.70
CA THR A 29 21.87 28.12 15.06
C THR A 29 21.27 27.30 16.20
N MET A 30 21.45 25.98 16.19
CA MET A 30 20.96 25.10 17.25
C MET A 30 21.62 25.40 18.59
N TRP A 31 22.91 25.73 18.57
CA TRP A 31 23.70 25.98 19.77
C TRP A 31 23.49 27.39 20.34
N ASN A 32 23.50 28.41 19.48
CA ASN A 32 23.51 29.82 19.90
C ASN A 32 22.18 30.55 19.71
N ASN A 33 21.17 29.94 19.08
CA ASN A 33 19.93 30.61 18.64
C ASN A 33 20.21 31.91 17.87
N SER A 34 21.29 31.97 17.11
CA SER A 34 21.74 33.19 16.44
C SER A 34 21.04 33.36 15.08
N PRO A 35 20.32 34.47 14.84
CA PRO A 35 19.62 34.71 13.57
C PRO A 35 20.53 34.89 12.35
N THR A 36 21.73 35.42 12.57
CA THR A 36 22.73 35.64 11.52
C THR A 36 23.19 34.33 10.90
N LEU A 37 23.46 33.33 11.72
CA LEU A 37 23.84 31.98 11.25
C LEU A 37 22.69 31.30 10.50
N TYR A 38 21.44 31.56 10.90
CA TYR A 38 20.26 31.04 10.20
C TYR A 38 20.17 31.60 8.79
N VAL A 39 20.19 32.92 8.65
CA VAL A 39 20.11 33.59 7.34
C VAL A 39 21.28 33.20 6.44
N SER A 40 22.50 33.06 6.99
CA SER A 40 23.64 32.59 6.20
C SER A 40 23.45 31.14 5.73
N GLY A 41 22.93 30.26 6.59
CA GLY A 41 22.66 28.86 6.25
C GLY A 41 21.63 28.71 5.14
N VAL A 42 20.49 29.43 5.26
CA VAL A 42 19.44 29.48 4.22
C VAL A 42 20.02 30.01 2.90
N SER A 43 20.82 31.09 2.95
CA SER A 43 21.43 31.68 1.76
C SER A 43 22.37 30.71 1.04
N LEU A 44 23.21 29.97 1.79
CA LEU A 44 24.12 28.98 1.25
C LEU A 44 23.39 27.79 0.59
N LEU A 45 22.32 27.29 1.22
CA LEU A 45 21.49 26.24 0.61
C LEU A 45 20.75 26.72 -0.62
N PHE A 46 20.26 27.96 -0.61
CA PHE A 46 19.62 28.56 -1.77
C PHE A 46 20.58 28.66 -2.97
N VAL A 47 21.83 29.10 -2.74
CA VAL A 47 22.87 29.11 -3.78
C VAL A 47 23.18 27.69 -4.28
N SER A 48 23.26 26.71 -3.38
CA SER A 48 23.48 25.30 -3.75
C SER A 48 22.34 24.74 -4.62
N MET A 49 21.09 25.10 -4.31
CA MET A 49 19.91 24.75 -5.11
C MET A 49 19.97 25.38 -6.51
N ILE A 50 20.37 26.65 -6.63
CA ILE A 50 20.56 27.29 -7.93
C ILE A 50 21.62 26.55 -8.75
N PHE A 51 22.73 26.15 -8.13
CA PHE A 51 23.78 25.40 -8.83
C PHE A 51 23.27 24.05 -9.35
N ASP A 52 22.42 23.35 -8.59
CA ASP A 52 21.78 22.09 -9.03
C ASP A 52 20.89 22.29 -10.28
N LEU A 53 20.04 23.32 -10.25
CA LEU A 53 19.16 23.65 -11.37
C LEU A 53 19.95 24.08 -12.61
N MET A 54 21.02 24.87 -12.41
CA MET A 54 21.89 25.33 -13.49
C MET A 54 22.66 24.16 -14.12
N ASP A 55 23.23 23.27 -13.31
CA ASP A 55 23.98 22.11 -13.80
C ASP A 55 23.09 21.21 -14.66
N GLY A 56 21.87 20.91 -14.17
CA GLY A 56 20.88 20.15 -14.94
C GLY A 56 20.50 20.82 -16.29
N TRP A 57 20.47 22.15 -16.35
CA TRP A 57 20.24 22.89 -17.61
C TRP A 57 21.45 22.83 -18.55
N PHE A 58 22.67 22.99 -18.01
CA PHE A 58 23.92 22.95 -18.79
C PHE A 58 24.17 21.56 -19.39
N ALA A 59 23.92 20.49 -18.63
CA ALA A 59 24.05 19.12 -19.11
C ALA A 59 23.13 18.82 -20.31
N VAL A 60 21.93 19.41 -20.35
CA VAL A 60 20.99 19.25 -21.48
C VAL A 60 21.48 19.95 -22.74
N ARG A 61 22.02 21.16 -22.60
CA ARG A 61 22.31 22.03 -23.75
C ARG A 61 23.69 21.83 -24.35
N PHE A 62 24.67 21.39 -23.54
CA PHE A 62 26.07 21.40 -23.95
C PHE A 62 26.77 20.04 -23.91
N GLN A 63 26.07 18.95 -23.55
CA GLN A 63 26.60 17.56 -23.46
C GLN A 63 28.11 17.50 -23.17
N PRO A 64 28.57 17.88 -21.97
CA PRO A 64 29.97 17.79 -21.67
C PRO A 64 30.37 16.29 -21.64
N HIS A 65 31.12 15.87 -22.66
CA HIS A 65 31.83 14.58 -22.71
C HIS A 65 33.10 14.63 -21.82
N PRO A 66 32.99 14.44 -20.50
CA PRO A 66 33.98 13.60 -19.80
C PRO A 66 33.28 12.46 -19.06
N VAL A 67 33.76 11.23 -19.25
CA VAL A 67 33.28 10.00 -18.58
C VAL A 67 33.20 10.18 -17.05
N LEU A 68 34.13 10.93 -16.46
CA LEU A 68 34.20 11.18 -15.02
C LEU A 68 33.13 12.15 -14.48
N ALA A 69 32.61 13.07 -15.30
CA ALA A 69 31.72 14.13 -14.84
C ALA A 69 30.39 13.57 -14.32
N SER A 70 29.81 12.60 -15.06
CA SER A 70 28.58 11.92 -14.64
C SER A 70 28.75 11.09 -13.36
N LEU A 71 29.95 10.59 -13.08
CA LEU A 71 30.25 9.86 -11.86
C LEU A 71 30.40 10.83 -10.68
N ALA A 72 31.10 11.94 -10.90
CA ALA A 72 31.30 12.99 -9.91
C ALA A 72 29.97 13.63 -9.50
N GLU A 73 29.10 13.98 -10.45
CA GLU A 73 27.75 14.51 -10.19
C GLU A 73 26.95 13.62 -9.24
N ARG A 74 26.89 12.31 -9.51
CA ARG A 74 26.21 11.33 -8.65
C ARG A 74 26.83 11.22 -7.25
N LEU A 75 28.15 11.26 -7.16
CA LEU A 75 28.84 11.26 -5.86
C LEU A 75 28.54 12.53 -5.07
N MET A 76 28.58 13.70 -5.72
CA MET A 76 28.31 14.98 -5.08
C MET A 76 26.86 15.07 -4.59
N ASP A 77 25.90 14.59 -5.37
CA ASP A 77 24.51 14.48 -4.94
C ASP A 77 24.35 13.65 -3.67
N LYS A 78 24.99 12.48 -3.60
CA LYS A 78 24.96 11.62 -2.42
C LYS A 78 25.51 12.33 -1.19
N VAL A 79 26.61 13.07 -1.32
CA VAL A 79 27.19 13.86 -0.23
C VAL A 79 26.20 14.93 0.23
N VAL A 80 25.62 15.69 -0.71
CA VAL A 80 24.65 16.76 -0.41
C VAL A 80 23.43 16.21 0.33
N TYR A 81 22.83 15.12 -0.13
CA TYR A 81 21.66 14.52 0.52
C TYR A 81 21.96 13.89 1.88
N SER A 82 23.13 13.25 2.00
CA SER A 82 23.58 12.66 3.26
C SER A 82 23.90 13.72 4.33
N ILE A 83 24.09 14.97 3.94
CA ILE A 83 24.19 16.11 4.87
C ILE A 83 22.80 16.68 5.16
N ASN A 84 22.04 17.06 4.12
CA ASN A 84 20.84 17.87 4.29
C ASN A 84 19.69 17.11 4.99
N PHE A 85 19.41 15.86 4.62
CA PHE A 85 18.27 15.14 5.18
C PHE A 85 18.45 14.73 6.65
N PRO A 86 19.60 14.18 7.08
CA PRO A 86 19.85 13.98 8.50
C PRO A 86 19.81 15.28 9.30
N LEU A 87 20.35 16.38 8.75
CA LEU A 87 20.32 17.69 9.39
C LEU A 87 18.90 18.21 9.59
N VAL A 88 18.03 18.10 8.58
CA VAL A 88 16.60 18.45 8.67
C VAL A 88 15.90 17.57 9.71
N ALA A 89 16.16 16.26 9.74
CA ALA A 89 15.57 15.36 10.74
C ALA A 89 15.95 15.76 12.17
N VAL A 90 17.25 15.99 12.44
CA VAL A 90 17.71 16.47 13.75
C VAL A 90 17.13 17.83 14.08
N GLY A 91 17.04 18.73 13.09
CA GLY A 91 16.44 20.03 13.29
C GLY A 91 14.95 19.96 13.65
N THR A 92 14.15 19.07 13.02
CA THR A 92 12.73 18.93 13.39
C THR A 92 12.58 18.55 14.86
N MET A 93 13.45 17.67 15.36
CA MET A 93 13.49 17.28 16.77
C MET A 93 13.93 18.45 17.66
N TRP A 94 14.94 19.22 17.25
CA TRP A 94 15.38 20.42 17.97
C TRP A 94 14.27 21.47 18.06
N ARG A 95 13.51 21.69 16.98
CA ARG A 95 12.38 22.63 16.97
C ARG A 95 11.27 22.20 17.94
N LEU A 96 10.98 20.90 18.05
CA LEU A 96 10.02 20.39 19.05
C LEU A 96 10.49 20.68 20.48
N LEU A 97 11.79 20.58 20.76
CA LEU A 97 12.34 20.91 22.08
C LEU A 97 12.19 22.40 22.41
N GLN A 98 12.38 23.28 21.42
CA GLN A 98 12.20 24.73 21.59
C GLN A 98 10.75 25.14 21.88
N GLN A 99 9.77 24.33 21.49
CA GLN A 99 8.35 24.59 21.76
C GLN A 99 7.92 24.25 23.20
N GLY A 100 8.82 23.75 24.05
CA GLY A 100 8.61 23.73 25.50
C GLY A 100 7.43 22.89 26.01
N GLY A 101 7.18 21.72 25.42
CA GLY A 101 6.17 20.76 25.90
C GLY A 101 4.72 21.03 25.47
N GLU A 102 4.43 22.17 24.84
CA GLU A 102 3.12 22.50 24.26
C GLU A 102 2.98 22.06 22.79
N TYR A 103 3.56 20.92 22.41
CA TYR A 103 3.47 20.42 21.03
C TYR A 103 2.21 19.56 20.83
N SER A 104 1.56 19.71 19.67
CA SER A 104 0.43 18.88 19.28
C SER A 104 0.88 17.48 18.86
N ARG A 105 -0.01 16.47 18.96
CA ARG A 105 0.22 15.15 18.33
C ARG A 105 0.53 15.28 16.83
N GLY A 106 0.03 16.34 16.18
CA GLY A 106 0.35 16.67 14.80
C GLY A 106 1.81 17.05 14.57
N ASP A 107 2.45 17.76 15.50
CA ASP A 107 3.84 18.18 15.38
C ASP A 107 4.81 17.00 15.56
N LEU A 108 4.46 16.08 16.48
CA LEU A 108 5.17 14.81 16.63
C LEU A 108 5.04 13.94 15.38
N LEU A 109 3.83 13.83 14.81
CA LEU A 109 3.60 13.09 13.56
C LEU A 109 4.40 13.68 12.40
N HIS A 110 4.49 15.01 12.31
CA HIS A 110 5.32 15.70 11.31
C HIS A 110 6.81 15.32 11.47
N ALA A 111 7.35 15.36 12.69
CA ALA A 111 8.75 14.96 12.93
C ALA A 111 9.02 13.48 12.57
N ILE A 112 8.09 12.57 12.91
CA ILE A 112 8.16 11.15 12.52
C ILE A 112 8.14 11.02 11.00
N LEU A 113 7.27 11.76 10.32
CA LEU A 113 7.13 11.68 8.87
C LEU A 113 8.37 12.23 8.17
N VAL A 114 8.93 13.36 8.63
CA VAL A 114 10.20 13.89 8.12
C VAL A 114 11.34 12.89 8.31
N LEU A 115 11.43 12.19 9.45
CA LEU A 115 12.41 11.12 9.63
C LEU A 115 12.24 9.99 8.61
N LEU A 116 11.02 9.48 8.44
CA LEU A 116 10.70 8.45 7.45
C LEU A 116 11.02 8.90 6.03
N LEU A 117 10.74 10.17 5.71
CA LEU A 117 11.05 10.79 4.44
C LEU A 117 12.57 10.84 4.19
N CYS A 118 13.36 11.26 5.17
CA CYS A 118 14.82 11.28 5.09
C CYS A 118 15.39 9.88 4.82
N ILE A 119 14.90 8.87 5.54
CA ILE A 119 15.30 7.48 5.34
C ILE A 119 14.90 7.00 3.93
N ALA A 120 13.66 7.26 3.51
CA ALA A 120 13.14 6.85 2.21
C ALA A 120 13.97 7.44 1.06
N VAL A 121 14.34 8.72 1.13
CA VAL A 121 15.16 9.38 0.10
C VAL A 121 16.56 8.76 0.02
N LEU A 122 17.21 8.53 1.17
CA LEU A 122 18.55 7.93 1.21
C LEU A 122 18.54 6.49 0.66
N ILE A 123 17.56 5.68 1.06
CA ILE A 123 17.41 4.30 0.57
C ILE A 123 17.11 4.29 -0.92
N ARG A 124 16.19 5.15 -1.39
CA ARG A 124 15.79 5.24 -2.80
C ARG A 124 16.99 5.45 -3.72
N ASP A 125 17.92 6.32 -3.34
CA ASP A 125 19.10 6.64 -4.16
C ASP A 125 20.09 5.46 -4.23
N GLN A 126 20.36 4.80 -3.10
CA GLN A 126 21.21 3.60 -3.09
C GLN A 126 20.57 2.45 -3.87
N PHE A 127 19.26 2.28 -3.73
CA PHE A 127 18.49 1.25 -4.43
C PHE A 127 18.50 1.45 -5.94
N ALA A 128 18.24 2.69 -6.41
CA ALA A 128 18.27 3.01 -7.84
C ALA A 128 19.66 2.75 -8.45
N HIS A 129 20.73 3.09 -7.72
CA HIS A 129 22.09 2.80 -8.14
C HIS A 129 22.40 1.30 -8.17
N PHE A 130 21.96 0.56 -7.16
CA PHE A 130 22.17 -0.89 -7.05
C PHE A 130 21.52 -1.64 -8.21
N ILE A 131 20.22 -1.41 -8.44
CA ILE A 131 19.46 -2.09 -9.50
C ILE A 131 20.03 -1.76 -10.89
N ARG A 132 20.42 -0.50 -11.11
CA ARG A 132 21.01 -0.09 -12.38
C ARG A 132 22.35 -0.78 -12.65
N ARG A 133 23.20 -0.89 -11.64
CA ARG A 133 24.54 -1.50 -11.80
C ARG A 133 24.45 -2.95 -12.25
N HIS A 134 23.42 -3.68 -11.84
CA HIS A 134 23.19 -5.08 -12.19
C HIS A 134 22.19 -5.24 -13.34
N SER A 135 22.14 -4.28 -14.26
CA SER A 135 21.34 -4.38 -15.50
C SER A 135 22.25 -4.29 -16.73
N LEU A 136 23.45 -4.87 -16.62
CA LEU A 136 24.62 -4.57 -17.45
C LEU A 136 24.65 -5.24 -18.84
N GLN A 137 23.50 -5.64 -19.39
CA GLN A 137 23.41 -6.03 -20.80
C GLN A 137 22.27 -5.24 -21.47
N ASP A 138 22.58 -4.77 -22.67
CA ASP A 138 21.72 -4.04 -23.62
C ASP A 138 21.58 -2.54 -23.41
N GLU A 139 22.27 -1.78 -24.29
CA GLU A 139 21.81 -0.67 -25.15
C GLU A 139 20.64 0.26 -24.75
N ILE A 140 20.22 0.30 -23.49
CA ILE A 140 19.30 1.30 -22.94
C ILE A 140 20.17 2.41 -22.32
N GLY A 141 21.11 2.89 -23.14
CA GLY A 141 22.00 4.02 -22.92
C GLY A 141 21.26 5.35 -22.98
N ALA A 142 20.17 5.47 -22.24
CA ALA A 142 19.63 6.76 -21.86
C ALA A 142 18.83 6.49 -20.60
N GLU A 143 19.35 6.99 -19.48
CA GLU A 143 18.48 7.52 -18.46
C GLU A 143 17.38 8.31 -19.21
N SER A 144 16.11 7.94 -19.06
CA SER A 144 15.08 8.90 -19.42
C SER A 144 15.32 10.05 -18.46
N LYS A 145 16.04 11.08 -18.97
CA LYS A 145 16.47 12.32 -18.29
C LYS A 145 15.42 12.82 -17.28
N GLU A 146 14.16 12.54 -17.58
CA GLU A 146 12.97 12.72 -16.76
C GLU A 146 13.06 12.25 -15.29
N PHE A 147 13.57 11.06 -14.95
CA PHE A 147 13.50 10.57 -13.55
C PHE A 147 14.55 11.19 -12.62
N THR A 148 15.74 11.46 -13.14
CA THR A 148 16.83 12.12 -12.38
C THR A 148 16.55 13.62 -12.26
N ARG A 149 15.88 14.19 -13.26
CA ARG A 149 15.39 15.57 -13.27
C ARG A 149 14.24 15.81 -12.29
N LEU A 150 13.31 14.87 -12.14
CA LEU A 150 12.21 14.95 -11.17
C LEU A 150 12.73 15.01 -9.73
N ARG A 151 13.84 14.31 -9.44
CA ARG A 151 14.54 14.39 -8.16
C ARG A 151 15.07 15.80 -7.90
N ALA A 152 15.87 16.38 -8.80
CA ALA A 152 16.46 17.71 -8.60
C ALA A 152 15.39 18.82 -8.53
N ILE A 153 14.37 18.73 -9.39
CA ILE A 153 13.27 19.72 -9.43
C ILE A 153 12.44 19.72 -8.15
N VAL A 154 12.27 18.57 -7.47
CA VAL A 154 11.37 18.46 -6.31
C VAL A 154 12.13 18.36 -4.98
N ALA A 155 13.20 17.56 -4.90
CA ALA A 155 13.92 17.32 -3.65
C ALA A 155 14.68 18.55 -3.15
N ALA A 156 15.30 19.33 -4.04
CA ALA A 156 16.07 20.51 -3.64
C ALA A 156 15.17 21.64 -3.07
N PRO A 157 14.03 22.01 -3.69
CA PRO A 157 13.10 22.95 -3.08
C PRO A 157 12.48 22.45 -1.78
N VAL A 158 12.10 21.17 -1.71
CA VAL A 158 11.52 20.58 -0.48
C VAL A 158 12.56 20.58 0.64
N GLY A 159 13.81 20.22 0.35
CA GLY A 159 14.90 20.27 1.31
C GLY A 159 15.17 21.69 1.83
N LEU A 160 15.17 22.70 0.95
CA LEU A 160 15.32 24.10 1.34
C LEU A 160 14.13 24.59 2.18
N LEU A 161 12.90 24.23 1.79
CA LEU A 161 11.68 24.57 2.53
C LEU A 161 11.70 23.98 3.93
N LEU A 162 12.00 22.69 4.05
CA LEU A 162 12.10 22.02 5.35
C LEU A 162 13.22 22.61 6.20
N TYR A 163 14.41 22.88 5.63
CA TYR A 163 15.49 23.54 6.36
C TYR A 163 15.07 24.93 6.88
N THR A 164 14.46 25.74 6.01
CA THR A 164 14.01 27.10 6.35
C THR A 164 12.98 27.09 7.46
N TYR A 165 12.03 26.16 7.39
CA TYR A 165 11.03 25.94 8.43
C TYR A 165 11.71 25.50 9.74
N VAL A 166 12.50 24.44 9.70
CA VAL A 166 13.04 23.77 10.88
C VAL A 166 13.96 24.65 11.73
N PHE A 167 14.85 25.40 11.09
CA PHE A 167 15.86 26.22 11.78
C PHE A 167 15.41 27.66 12.02
N TYR A 168 14.14 27.98 11.79
CA TYR A 168 13.64 29.34 11.94
C TYR A 168 13.84 29.86 13.36
N VAL A 169 14.54 30.99 13.47
CA VAL A 169 14.71 31.75 14.71
C VAL A 169 14.04 33.11 14.53
N PRO A 170 13.03 33.47 15.36
CA PRO A 170 12.42 34.80 15.30
C PRO A 170 13.46 35.88 15.65
N ALA A 171 13.72 36.84 14.75
CA ALA A 171 14.73 37.86 14.96
C ALA A 171 14.33 39.26 14.49
N GLY A 172 14.74 40.29 15.24
CA GLY A 172 14.41 41.69 15.01
C GLY A 172 15.23 42.44 13.95
N THR A 173 16.05 41.75 13.13
CA THR A 173 16.85 42.39 12.08
C THR A 173 16.11 42.38 10.73
N ALA A 174 15.59 43.54 10.33
CA ALA A 174 14.87 43.74 9.08
C ALA A 174 15.79 43.59 7.84
N SER A 175 15.91 42.36 7.33
CA SER A 175 16.46 42.09 6.00
C SER A 175 15.37 41.52 5.10
N TYR A 176 15.40 41.85 3.80
CA TYR A 176 14.41 41.34 2.83
C TYR A 176 14.34 39.80 2.81
N LEU A 177 15.48 39.14 3.00
CA LEU A 177 15.57 37.69 3.11
C LEU A 177 14.84 37.15 4.36
N HIS A 178 14.90 37.86 5.49
CA HIS A 178 14.19 37.47 6.70
C HIS A 178 12.66 37.46 6.50
N GLY A 179 12.12 38.47 5.81
CA GLY A 179 10.69 38.54 5.49
C GLY A 179 10.22 37.37 4.62
N LEU A 180 11.02 36.92 3.65
CA LEU A 180 10.71 35.71 2.89
C LEU A 180 10.78 34.44 3.74
N THR A 181 11.78 34.32 4.62
CA THR A 181 11.91 33.14 5.50
C THR A 181 10.78 33.04 6.53
N GLU A 182 10.25 34.17 6.99
CA GLU A 182 9.12 34.23 7.91
C GLU A 182 7.83 33.69 7.27
N VAL A 183 7.60 33.98 5.98
CA VAL A 183 6.48 33.39 5.22
C VAL A 183 6.59 31.86 5.20
N PHE A 184 7.76 31.31 4.92
CA PHE A 184 7.97 29.85 4.91
C PHE A 184 7.90 29.21 6.31
N ALA A 185 8.37 29.92 7.34
CA ALA A 185 8.32 29.43 8.72
C ALA A 185 6.91 29.42 9.31
N SER A 186 6.04 30.33 8.85
CA SER A 186 4.63 30.44 9.27
C SER A 186 3.69 29.45 8.58
N ILE A 187 4.21 28.56 7.72
CA ILE A 187 3.39 27.56 7.02
C ILE A 187 2.73 26.62 8.06
N PRO A 188 1.39 26.45 8.02
CA PRO A 188 0.71 25.50 8.87
C PRO A 188 1.19 24.06 8.63
N VAL A 189 1.34 23.27 9.69
CA VAL A 189 1.82 21.87 9.62
C VAL A 189 0.98 21.00 8.68
N ARG A 190 -0.31 21.30 8.50
CA ARG A 190 -1.19 20.65 7.53
C ARG A 190 -0.64 20.70 6.09
N TRP A 191 -0.06 21.83 5.69
CA TRP A 191 0.53 21.99 4.36
C TRP A 191 1.87 21.28 4.23
N LEU A 192 2.65 21.19 5.32
CA LEU A 192 3.87 20.38 5.35
C LEU A 192 3.57 18.89 5.15
N PHE A 193 2.52 18.37 5.80
CA PHE A 193 2.06 17.00 5.55
C PHE A 193 1.73 16.75 4.07
N VAL A 194 1.08 17.69 3.39
CA VAL A 194 0.77 17.56 1.95
C VAL A 194 2.05 17.48 1.13
N VAL A 195 3.01 18.36 1.38
CA VAL A 195 4.31 18.38 0.68
C VAL A 195 5.08 17.07 0.93
N GLU A 196 5.11 16.61 2.17
CA GLU A 196 5.80 15.39 2.57
C GLU A 196 5.18 14.13 1.98
N ILE A 197 3.86 13.99 2.05
CA ILE A 197 3.13 12.86 1.46
C ILE A 197 3.35 12.83 -0.05
N LEU A 198 3.25 13.98 -0.72
CA LEU A 198 3.53 14.08 -2.16
C LEU A 198 4.96 13.65 -2.48
N PHE A 199 5.94 14.11 -1.68
CA PHE A 199 7.33 13.76 -1.87
C PHE A 199 7.61 12.27 -1.59
N LEU A 200 6.94 11.68 -0.60
CA LEU A 200 7.00 10.24 -0.31
C LEU A 200 6.43 9.41 -1.48
N ILE A 201 5.29 9.84 -2.04
CA ILE A 201 4.69 9.23 -3.24
C ILE A 201 5.66 9.28 -4.42
N ILE A 202 6.33 10.41 -4.64
CA ILE A 202 7.35 10.55 -5.71
C ILE A 202 8.52 9.60 -5.47
N ASN A 203 9.01 9.49 -4.24
CA ASN A 203 10.14 8.60 -3.90
C ASN A 203 9.78 7.12 -4.11
N PHE A 204 8.65 6.65 -3.56
CA PHE A 204 8.20 5.27 -3.77
C PHE A 204 7.81 4.99 -5.21
N GLY A 205 7.14 5.93 -5.88
CA GLY A 205 6.81 5.82 -7.30
C GLY A 205 8.08 5.67 -8.16
N SER A 206 9.15 6.38 -7.79
CA SER A 206 10.45 6.21 -8.44
C SER A 206 11.06 4.84 -8.18
N ILE A 207 11.04 4.32 -6.95
CA ILE A 207 11.55 2.96 -6.64
C ILE A 207 10.78 1.92 -7.48
N ALA A 208 9.46 2.02 -7.51
CA ALA A 208 8.59 1.14 -8.28
C ALA A 208 8.87 1.21 -9.79
N ALA A 209 9.13 2.40 -10.32
CA ALA A 209 9.52 2.58 -11.73
C ALA A 209 10.85 1.88 -12.06
N HIS A 210 11.84 1.96 -11.17
CA HIS A 210 13.13 1.28 -11.37
C HIS A 210 12.96 -0.25 -11.28
N LEU A 211 12.18 -0.75 -10.31
CA LEU A 211 11.85 -2.17 -10.22
C LEU A 211 11.13 -2.67 -11.47
N ARG A 212 10.16 -1.90 -11.98
CA ARG A 212 9.42 -2.28 -13.19
C ARG A 212 10.31 -2.32 -14.43
N LYS A 213 11.28 -1.41 -14.53
CA LYS A 213 12.16 -1.30 -15.72
C LYS A 213 13.35 -2.26 -15.67
N TYR A 214 13.96 -2.43 -14.51
CA TYR A 214 15.26 -3.11 -14.35
C TYR A 214 15.22 -4.31 -13.40
N GLY A 215 14.14 -4.49 -12.63
CA GLY A 215 14.05 -5.51 -11.60
C GLY A 215 14.11 -6.94 -12.13
N GLY A 216 13.61 -7.18 -13.35
CA GLY A 216 13.70 -8.49 -14.02
C GLY A 216 15.15 -8.89 -14.28
N ALA A 217 15.89 -8.06 -15.01
CA ALA A 217 17.31 -8.31 -15.32
C ALA A 217 18.18 -8.44 -14.05
N CYS A 218 17.95 -7.58 -13.05
CA CYS A 218 18.66 -7.66 -11.77
C CYS A 218 18.36 -8.97 -11.03
N LEU A 219 17.13 -9.47 -11.12
CA LEU A 219 16.75 -10.73 -10.50
C LEU A 219 17.37 -11.91 -11.26
N ASP A 220 17.39 -11.87 -12.60
CA ASP A 220 17.99 -12.91 -13.44
C ASP A 220 19.50 -13.04 -13.15
N GLU A 221 20.21 -11.91 -13.04
CA GLU A 221 21.63 -11.87 -12.64
C GLU A 221 21.86 -12.37 -11.21
N LEU A 222 20.99 -11.99 -10.26
CA LEU A 222 21.07 -12.47 -8.87
C LEU A 222 20.85 -13.97 -8.76
N CYS A 223 20.03 -14.54 -9.66
CA CYS A 223 19.75 -15.96 -9.71
C CYS A 223 20.80 -16.75 -10.48
N LEU A 224 21.78 -16.11 -11.14
CA LEU A 224 22.75 -16.79 -12.02
C LEU A 224 22.05 -17.67 -13.07
N ASP A 225 20.94 -17.18 -13.62
CA ASP A 225 20.06 -17.91 -14.55
C ASP A 225 19.42 -19.20 -13.96
N ASP A 226 19.43 -19.37 -12.64
CA ASP A 226 18.69 -20.44 -11.93
C ASP A 226 17.19 -20.08 -11.82
N ASP A 227 16.40 -20.67 -12.71
CA ASP A 227 14.94 -20.54 -12.73
C ASP A 227 14.26 -20.98 -11.42
N GLU A 228 14.83 -21.94 -10.70
CA GLU A 228 14.27 -22.44 -9.43
C GLU A 228 14.50 -21.43 -8.30
N LEU A 229 15.72 -20.89 -8.19
CA LEU A 229 16.03 -19.83 -7.23
C LEU A 229 15.16 -18.60 -7.47
N ARG A 230 15.00 -18.22 -8.75
CA ARG A 230 14.15 -17.10 -9.18
C ARG A 230 12.70 -17.30 -8.77
N ARG A 231 12.13 -18.47 -9.04
CA ARG A 231 10.76 -18.82 -8.61
C ARG A 231 10.63 -18.79 -7.09
N ARG A 232 11.63 -19.27 -6.35
CA ARG A 232 11.61 -19.28 -4.88
C ARG A 232 11.59 -17.87 -4.31
N ILE A 233 12.44 -16.97 -4.82
CA ILE A 233 12.45 -15.56 -4.43
C ILE A 233 11.11 -14.89 -4.77
N LEU A 234 10.58 -15.10 -5.97
CA LEU A 234 9.30 -14.52 -6.39
C LEU A 234 8.11 -15.07 -5.61
N SER A 235 8.16 -16.33 -5.17
CA SER A 235 7.12 -16.97 -4.36
C SER A 235 7.01 -16.40 -2.95
N PHE A 236 8.06 -15.75 -2.44
CA PHE A 236 8.04 -15.13 -1.11
C PHE A 236 6.95 -14.05 -1.00
N PHE A 237 6.76 -13.24 -2.05
CA PHE A 237 5.80 -12.14 -2.03
C PHE A 237 4.34 -12.59 -1.90
N PRO A 238 3.80 -13.48 -2.75
CA PRO A 238 2.44 -13.99 -2.56
C PRO A 238 2.32 -14.74 -1.24
N ASN A 239 3.29 -15.59 -0.86
CA ASN A 239 3.24 -16.30 0.42
C ASN A 239 3.17 -15.36 1.63
N ALA A 240 3.88 -14.23 1.60
CA ALA A 240 3.81 -13.22 2.67
C ALA A 240 2.43 -12.54 2.74
N LEU A 241 1.79 -12.29 1.59
CA LEU A 241 0.42 -11.77 1.54
C LEU A 241 -0.59 -12.81 2.07
N THR A 242 -0.41 -14.09 1.77
CA THR A 242 -1.21 -15.19 2.30
C THR A 242 -1.09 -15.31 3.83
N VAL A 243 0.13 -15.16 4.38
CA VAL A 243 0.32 -15.09 5.83
C VAL A 243 -0.37 -13.86 6.42
N MET A 244 -0.32 -12.72 5.73
CA MET A 244 -1.01 -11.50 6.16
C MET A 244 -2.54 -11.68 6.18
N ASN A 245 -3.11 -12.38 5.19
CA ASN A 245 -4.52 -12.78 5.18
C ASN A 245 -4.87 -13.55 6.48
N ALA A 246 -4.16 -14.64 6.78
CA ALA A 246 -4.40 -15.42 7.99
C ALA A 246 -4.26 -14.59 9.29
N MET A 247 -3.23 -13.74 9.37
CA MET A 247 -3.02 -12.84 10.50
C MET A 247 -4.17 -11.85 10.67
N MET A 248 -4.69 -11.28 9.58
CA MET A 248 -5.86 -10.41 9.62
C MET A 248 -7.11 -11.16 10.10
N GLY A 249 -7.34 -12.38 9.63
CA GLY A 249 -8.43 -13.21 10.13
C GLY A 249 -8.40 -13.37 11.66
N ILE A 250 -7.25 -13.75 12.21
CA ILE A 250 -7.06 -13.89 13.67
C ILE A 250 -7.26 -12.54 14.37
N LEU A 251 -6.71 -11.45 13.81
CA LEU A 251 -6.86 -10.11 14.37
C LEU A 251 -8.34 -9.67 14.41
N ALA A 252 -9.14 -10.03 13.41
CA ALA A 252 -10.57 -9.76 13.39
C ALA A 252 -11.30 -10.36 14.60
N VAL A 253 -10.90 -11.57 15.04
CA VAL A 253 -11.42 -12.21 16.26
C VAL A 253 -11.10 -11.38 17.50
N PHE A 254 -9.87 -10.86 17.62
CA PHE A 254 -9.49 -10.03 18.78
C PHE A 254 -10.32 -8.75 18.88
N PHE A 255 -10.59 -8.06 17.77
CA PHE A 255 -11.46 -6.88 17.78
C PHE A 255 -12.91 -7.24 18.07
N ALA A 256 -13.41 -8.34 17.50
CA ALA A 256 -14.74 -8.86 17.80
C ALA A 256 -14.91 -9.18 19.29
N TYR A 257 -13.91 -9.82 19.92
CA TYR A 257 -13.90 -10.15 21.34
C TYR A 257 -13.92 -8.90 22.24
N GLN A 258 -13.30 -7.80 21.81
CA GLN A 258 -13.32 -6.52 22.53
C GLN A 258 -14.63 -5.73 22.33
N GLY A 259 -15.65 -6.31 21.68
CA GLY A 259 -16.90 -5.62 21.33
C GLY A 259 -16.76 -4.66 20.16
N ARG A 260 -15.58 -4.56 19.52
CA ARG A 260 -15.30 -3.69 18.37
C ARG A 260 -15.62 -4.41 17.06
N MET A 261 -16.86 -4.85 16.92
CA MET A 261 -17.30 -5.70 15.80
C MET A 261 -17.14 -5.05 14.42
N ARG A 262 -17.37 -3.75 14.33
CA ARG A 262 -17.14 -2.98 13.10
C ARG A 262 -15.68 -3.08 12.65
N ASP A 263 -14.74 -2.90 13.58
CA ASP A 263 -13.30 -2.94 13.27
C ASP A 263 -12.86 -4.37 12.91
N GLY A 264 -13.38 -5.37 13.63
CA GLY A 264 -13.16 -6.78 13.28
C GLY A 264 -13.64 -7.10 11.87
N TYR A 265 -14.82 -6.62 11.48
CA TYR A 265 -15.34 -6.80 10.13
C TYR A 265 -14.51 -6.08 9.06
N LEU A 266 -13.99 -4.87 9.34
CA LEU A 266 -13.08 -4.17 8.42
C LEU A 266 -11.77 -4.92 8.22
N ILE A 267 -11.23 -5.53 9.28
CA ILE A 267 -10.03 -6.34 9.19
C ILE A 267 -10.29 -7.64 8.41
N LEU A 268 -11.48 -8.24 8.57
CA LEU A 268 -11.89 -9.39 7.76
C LEU A 268 -12.04 -9.03 6.26
N ILE A 269 -12.51 -7.82 5.93
CA ILE A 269 -12.46 -7.29 4.56
C ILE A 269 -11.01 -7.17 4.09
N GLY A 270 -10.11 -6.69 4.96
CA GLY A 270 -8.67 -6.65 4.69
C GLY A 270 -8.08 -8.02 4.36
N ALA A 271 -8.48 -9.07 5.10
CA ALA A 271 -8.08 -10.46 4.84
C ALA A 271 -8.49 -10.90 3.42
N ALA A 272 -9.75 -10.63 3.02
CA ALA A 272 -10.25 -10.90 1.67
C ALA A 272 -9.55 -10.09 0.56
N ILE A 273 -9.06 -8.88 0.88
CA ILE A 273 -8.24 -8.11 -0.06
C ILE A 273 -6.87 -8.76 -0.23
N PHE A 274 -6.23 -9.21 0.84
CA PHE A 274 -4.92 -9.85 0.78
C PHE A 274 -4.94 -11.19 0.03
N ASP A 275 -5.96 -12.02 0.26
CA ASP A 275 -6.26 -13.22 -0.53
C ASP A 275 -6.38 -12.88 -2.03
N LYS A 276 -7.21 -11.90 -2.39
CA LYS A 276 -7.32 -11.51 -3.80
C LYS A 276 -6.00 -11.00 -4.40
N LEU A 277 -5.18 -10.31 -3.60
CA LEU A 277 -3.90 -9.75 -4.03
C LEU A 277 -2.83 -10.83 -4.19
N ASP A 278 -2.77 -11.84 -3.33
CA ASP A 278 -1.77 -12.90 -3.41
C ASP A 278 -1.97 -13.77 -4.66
N GLY A 279 -3.21 -14.15 -4.99
CA GLY A 279 -3.54 -14.92 -6.18
C GLY A 279 -3.41 -14.09 -7.46
N ALA A 280 -3.64 -12.77 -7.39
CA ALA A 280 -3.34 -11.87 -8.50
C ALA A 280 -1.82 -11.71 -8.70
N LEU A 281 -1.04 -11.62 -7.63
CA LEU A 281 0.40 -11.46 -7.67
C LEU A 281 1.09 -12.75 -8.15
N ALA A 282 0.69 -13.91 -7.64
CA ALA A 282 1.21 -15.21 -8.08
C ALA A 282 1.03 -15.42 -9.58
N ARG A 283 -0.14 -15.07 -10.13
CA ARG A 283 -0.40 -15.10 -11.58
C ARG A 283 0.46 -14.11 -12.35
N ARG A 284 0.58 -12.87 -11.88
CA ARG A 284 1.42 -11.84 -12.53
C ARG A 284 2.90 -12.19 -12.55
N LEU A 285 3.37 -12.92 -11.54
CA LEU A 285 4.74 -13.41 -11.45
C LEU A 285 4.98 -14.71 -12.24
N GLY A 286 3.97 -15.23 -12.95
CA GLY A 286 4.08 -16.46 -13.73
C GLY A 286 4.26 -17.72 -12.88
N LEU A 287 3.96 -17.66 -11.57
CA LEU A 287 4.11 -18.80 -10.66
C LEU A 287 3.01 -19.85 -10.84
N THR A 288 1.93 -19.50 -11.55
CA THR A 288 0.79 -20.39 -11.82
C THR A 288 0.85 -21.09 -13.18
N ASP A 289 1.62 -20.55 -14.12
CA ASP A 289 1.70 -21.06 -15.49
C ASP A 289 2.91 -22.00 -15.60
N THR A 290 2.66 -23.31 -15.45
CA THR A 290 3.64 -24.38 -15.60
C THR A 290 4.04 -24.58 -17.06
N GLY A 291 4.75 -23.61 -17.63
CA GLY A 291 5.40 -23.70 -18.94
C GLY A 291 6.85 -24.17 -18.85
N SER A 292 7.12 -25.38 -18.35
CA SER A 292 8.37 -26.12 -18.67
C SER A 292 8.40 -27.50 -17.99
N THR A 293 8.14 -28.54 -18.79
CA THR A 293 8.85 -29.84 -18.78
C THR A 293 9.26 -30.43 -17.43
N THR A 294 8.31 -30.68 -16.54
CA THR A 294 8.36 -31.89 -15.68
C THR A 294 6.95 -32.22 -15.24
N ALA A 295 6.60 -33.49 -15.38
CA ALA A 295 5.29 -34.03 -15.12
C ALA A 295 4.81 -33.71 -13.70
N MET A 296 3.80 -32.85 -13.57
CA MET A 296 2.55 -33.05 -12.81
C MET A 296 1.87 -31.68 -12.66
N GLY A 297 0.69 -31.52 -13.26
CA GLY A 297 -0.18 -30.35 -13.05
C GLY A 297 -0.73 -30.34 -11.62
N SER A 298 0.09 -29.86 -10.69
CA SER A 298 -0.15 -29.96 -9.26
C SER A 298 -0.49 -28.59 -8.67
N ARG A 299 -1.77 -28.36 -8.34
CA ARG A 299 -2.18 -27.33 -7.37
C ARG A 299 -1.55 -27.53 -5.99
N PHE A 300 -0.94 -28.69 -5.71
CA PHE A 300 -0.09 -28.90 -4.54
C PHE A 300 1.28 -28.28 -4.76
N THR A 301 1.32 -26.96 -4.83
CA THR A 301 2.54 -26.21 -4.51
C THR A 301 2.49 -25.84 -3.03
N LEU A 302 3.65 -25.61 -2.41
CA LEU A 302 3.69 -25.14 -1.02
C LEU A 302 2.86 -23.86 -0.84
N GLY A 303 2.90 -22.96 -1.84
CA GLY A 303 2.08 -21.75 -1.85
C GLY A 303 0.57 -22.04 -1.91
N GLY A 304 0.14 -22.97 -2.76
CA GLY A 304 -1.28 -23.35 -2.83
C GLY A 304 -1.81 -24.00 -1.54
N ILE A 305 -0.99 -24.82 -0.86
CA ILE A 305 -1.36 -25.40 0.44
C ILE A 305 -1.43 -24.30 1.51
N LEU A 306 -0.49 -23.35 1.49
CA LEU A 306 -0.49 -22.22 2.42
C LEU A 306 -1.73 -21.34 2.23
N ASP A 307 -2.14 -21.11 0.98
CA ASP A 307 -3.35 -20.39 0.58
C ASP A 307 -4.61 -21.08 1.12
N ASP A 308 -4.77 -22.37 0.83
CA ASP A 308 -5.89 -23.18 1.34
C ASP A 308 -5.97 -23.18 2.88
N ILE A 309 -4.82 -23.23 3.58
CA ILE A 309 -4.78 -23.15 5.05
C ILE A 309 -5.15 -21.75 5.55
N ALA A 310 -4.61 -20.70 4.94
CA ALA A 310 -4.90 -19.32 5.32
C ALA A 310 -6.39 -19.00 5.12
N ASP A 311 -6.97 -19.45 4.01
CA ASP A 311 -8.40 -19.32 3.71
C ASP A 311 -9.27 -20.09 4.69
N ALA A 312 -8.86 -21.31 5.07
CA ALA A 312 -9.56 -22.08 6.09
C ALA A 312 -9.59 -21.33 7.43
N VAL A 313 -8.49 -20.69 7.83
CA VAL A 313 -8.43 -19.89 9.05
C VAL A 313 -9.30 -18.64 8.92
N SER A 314 -9.05 -17.80 7.91
CA SER A 314 -9.66 -16.48 7.75
C SER A 314 -11.14 -16.51 7.40
N PHE A 315 -11.60 -17.48 6.60
CA PHE A 315 -12.95 -17.46 6.02
C PHE A 315 -13.86 -18.58 6.50
N CYS A 316 -13.31 -19.65 7.09
CA CYS A 316 -14.11 -20.74 7.66
C CYS A 316 -14.12 -20.68 9.19
N ILE A 317 -12.96 -20.65 9.83
CA ILE A 317 -12.85 -20.71 11.30
C ILE A 317 -13.17 -19.37 11.95
N VAL A 318 -12.55 -18.28 11.48
CA VAL A 318 -12.71 -16.95 12.07
C VAL A 318 -14.17 -16.48 12.10
N PRO A 319 -14.96 -16.57 11.01
CA PRO A 319 -16.37 -16.18 11.04
C PRO A 319 -17.20 -17.05 11.99
N ALA A 320 -16.91 -18.35 12.09
CA ALA A 320 -17.56 -19.25 13.04
C ALA A 320 -17.28 -18.84 14.50
N VAL A 321 -16.04 -18.51 14.82
CA VAL A 321 -15.65 -18.03 16.15
C VAL A 321 -16.30 -16.69 16.46
N ILE A 322 -16.25 -15.72 15.55
CA ILE A 322 -16.88 -14.40 15.71
C ILE A 322 -18.39 -14.55 15.94
N PHE A 323 -19.05 -15.43 15.20
CA PHE A 323 -20.45 -15.75 15.42
C PHE A 323 -20.70 -16.33 16.82
N TYR A 324 -19.93 -17.33 17.23
CA TYR A 324 -20.11 -17.98 18.53
C TYR A 324 -19.94 -17.00 19.68
N ILE A 325 -18.85 -16.21 19.72
CA ILE A 325 -18.58 -15.30 20.84
C ILE A 325 -19.65 -14.20 20.99
N ASN A 326 -20.29 -13.79 19.90
CA ASN A 326 -21.29 -12.72 19.92
C ASN A 326 -22.72 -13.22 20.15
N LEU A 327 -23.06 -14.43 19.69
CA LEU A 327 -24.41 -14.98 19.77
C LEU A 327 -24.62 -16.05 20.84
N VAL A 328 -23.58 -16.47 21.57
CA VAL A 328 -23.72 -17.51 22.62
C VAL A 328 -24.78 -17.17 23.68
N ALA A 329 -24.95 -15.89 24.01
CA ALA A 329 -25.94 -15.41 24.97
C ALA A 329 -27.32 -15.13 24.35
N PHE A 330 -27.45 -15.22 23.02
CA PHE A 330 -28.70 -14.97 22.31
C PHE A 330 -29.66 -16.17 22.46
N PRO A 331 -30.94 -15.97 22.80
CA PRO A 331 -31.93 -17.05 22.83
C PRO A 331 -32.04 -17.69 21.44
N SER A 332 -31.65 -18.95 21.31
CA SER A 332 -31.65 -19.62 20.01
C SER A 332 -33.07 -19.61 19.42
N PRO A 333 -33.25 -19.20 18.15
CA PRO A 333 -34.57 -19.24 17.49
C PRO A 333 -35.13 -20.66 17.37
N LEU A 334 -34.25 -21.66 17.43
CA LEU A 334 -34.57 -23.08 17.45
C LEU A 334 -34.38 -23.65 18.86
N PRO A 335 -35.44 -24.18 19.50
CA PRO A 335 -35.31 -24.88 20.77
C PRO A 335 -34.38 -26.10 20.63
N GLY A 336 -33.38 -26.21 21.50
CA GLY A 336 -32.47 -27.37 21.55
C GLY A 336 -31.23 -27.32 20.64
N VAL A 337 -31.11 -26.32 19.76
CA VAL A 337 -29.90 -26.15 18.92
C VAL A 337 -28.96 -25.13 19.54
N SER A 338 -27.79 -25.59 20.00
CA SER A 338 -26.72 -24.69 20.47
C SER A 338 -26.13 -23.89 19.31
N VAL A 339 -25.91 -22.59 19.54
CA VAL A 339 -25.17 -21.68 18.65
C VAL A 339 -23.80 -22.25 18.28
N GLY A 340 -23.17 -23.01 19.18
CA GLY A 340 -21.90 -23.68 18.91
C GLY A 340 -21.97 -24.74 17.80
N TRP A 341 -23.07 -25.49 17.69
CA TRP A 341 -23.24 -26.47 16.61
C TRP A 341 -23.38 -25.80 15.24
N VAL A 342 -24.06 -24.66 15.19
CA VAL A 342 -24.21 -23.87 13.97
C VAL A 342 -22.86 -23.30 13.53
N ALA A 343 -22.06 -22.77 14.47
CA ALA A 343 -20.70 -22.31 14.23
C ALA A 343 -19.80 -23.43 13.70
N PHE A 344 -19.84 -24.59 14.35
CA PHE A 344 -19.06 -25.77 13.96
C PHE A 344 -19.44 -26.25 12.55
N LEU A 345 -20.74 -26.33 12.25
CA LEU A 345 -21.22 -26.75 10.94
C LEU A 345 -20.74 -25.80 9.84
N TYR A 346 -20.75 -24.49 10.08
CA TYR A 346 -20.22 -23.51 9.13
C TYR A 346 -18.73 -23.73 8.84
N ALA A 347 -17.92 -23.86 9.89
CA ALA A 347 -16.49 -24.08 9.73
C ALA A 347 -16.19 -25.39 8.98
N LEU A 348 -16.89 -26.47 9.33
CA LEU A 348 -16.73 -27.79 8.70
C LEU A 348 -17.10 -27.73 7.21
N LEU A 349 -18.27 -27.21 6.88
CA LEU A 349 -18.75 -27.10 5.50
C LEU A 349 -17.91 -26.13 4.66
N GLY A 350 -17.33 -25.10 5.28
CA GLY A 350 -16.36 -24.22 4.63
C GLY A 350 -15.06 -24.93 4.27
N ILE A 351 -14.50 -25.75 5.19
CA ILE A 351 -13.29 -26.53 4.92
C ILE A 351 -13.54 -27.59 3.83
N VAL A 352 -14.67 -28.30 3.88
CA VAL A 352 -15.08 -29.26 2.84
C VAL A 352 -15.15 -28.57 1.47
N ARG A 353 -15.68 -27.34 1.43
CA ARG A 353 -15.74 -26.54 0.21
C ARG A 353 -14.37 -26.21 -0.36
N LEU A 354 -13.39 -25.86 0.47
CA LEU A 354 -12.01 -25.61 0.05
C LEU A 354 -11.38 -26.87 -0.52
N ILE A 355 -11.46 -28.00 0.19
CA ILE A 355 -10.93 -29.29 -0.26
C ILE A 355 -11.51 -29.68 -1.63
N TYR A 356 -12.84 -29.55 -1.80
CA TYR A 356 -13.49 -29.82 -3.08
C TYR A 356 -12.97 -28.91 -4.19
N PHE A 357 -12.78 -27.61 -3.90
CA PHE A 357 -12.26 -26.66 -4.87
C PHE A 357 -10.85 -27.03 -5.34
N THR A 358 -9.98 -27.42 -4.40
CA THR A 358 -8.62 -27.86 -4.68
C THR A 358 -8.61 -29.10 -5.58
N LEU A 359 -9.58 -30.01 -5.40
CA LEU A 359 -9.72 -31.24 -6.19
C LEU A 359 -10.46 -31.07 -7.54
N ASP A 360 -11.31 -30.05 -7.71
CA ASP A 360 -12.11 -29.89 -8.94
C ASP A 360 -11.25 -29.54 -10.17
N ARG A 361 -11.23 -30.47 -11.15
CA ARG A 361 -10.48 -30.38 -12.41
C ARG A 361 -11.27 -29.75 -13.57
N THR A 362 -12.52 -29.33 -13.35
CA THR A 362 -13.41 -28.78 -14.39
C THR A 362 -13.83 -27.33 -14.11
N PRO A 363 -12.89 -26.36 -14.11
CA PRO A 363 -13.24 -24.96 -13.88
C PRO A 363 -14.03 -24.38 -15.07
N ILE A 364 -15.13 -23.69 -14.77
CA ILE A 364 -15.93 -23.00 -15.79
C ILE A 364 -15.42 -21.55 -15.89
N PRO A 365 -14.96 -21.08 -17.08
CA PRO A 365 -14.43 -19.73 -17.21
C PRO A 365 -15.53 -18.68 -16.96
N GLY A 366 -15.40 -17.93 -15.87
CA GLY A 366 -16.22 -16.75 -15.57
C GLY A 366 -17.23 -16.93 -14.44
N TYR A 367 -17.36 -18.15 -13.93
CA TYR A 367 -18.29 -18.51 -12.88
C TYR A 367 -17.61 -19.34 -11.79
N PHE A 368 -18.06 -19.17 -10.54
CA PHE A 368 -17.71 -20.04 -9.43
C PHE A 368 -18.84 -21.06 -9.20
N LYS A 369 -18.49 -22.34 -9.05
CA LYS A 369 -19.44 -23.39 -8.62
C LYS A 369 -19.68 -23.25 -7.12
N GLY A 370 -20.87 -22.83 -6.71
CA GLY A 370 -21.15 -22.50 -5.31
C GLY A 370 -20.49 -21.19 -4.85
N MET A 371 -20.88 -20.71 -3.67
CA MET A 371 -20.42 -19.42 -3.14
C MET A 371 -18.93 -19.47 -2.74
N PRO A 372 -18.11 -18.46 -3.09
CA PRO A 372 -16.71 -18.39 -2.65
C PRO A 372 -16.60 -18.10 -1.15
N THR A 373 -15.60 -18.71 -0.51
CA THR A 373 -15.31 -18.64 0.94
C THR A 373 -15.14 -17.22 1.48
N PRO A 374 -14.38 -16.31 0.84
CA PRO A 374 -14.31 -14.92 1.30
C PRO A 374 -15.66 -14.20 1.29
N ALA A 375 -16.49 -14.41 0.27
CA ALA A 375 -17.79 -13.76 0.17
C ALA A 375 -18.77 -14.32 1.20
N ALA A 376 -18.72 -15.63 1.45
CA ALA A 376 -19.50 -16.29 2.49
C ALA A 376 -19.15 -15.74 3.88
N ALA A 377 -17.86 -15.63 4.19
CA ALA A 377 -17.36 -15.08 5.45
C ALA A 377 -17.85 -13.65 5.70
N LEU A 378 -17.74 -12.78 4.69
CA LEU A 378 -18.21 -11.40 4.81
C LEU A 378 -19.74 -11.34 4.97
N LEU A 379 -20.49 -12.18 4.25
CA LEU A 379 -21.95 -12.20 4.31
C LEU A 379 -22.47 -12.64 5.68
N VAL A 380 -21.85 -13.64 6.33
CA VAL A 380 -22.30 -14.10 7.65
C VAL A 380 -21.89 -13.16 8.79
N VAL A 381 -20.80 -12.40 8.64
CA VAL A 381 -20.35 -11.45 9.68
C VAL A 381 -21.03 -10.08 9.55
N ALA A 382 -21.43 -9.64 8.36
CA ALA A 382 -22.13 -8.37 8.16
C ALA A 382 -23.38 -8.16 9.07
N PRO A 383 -24.33 -9.11 9.21
CA PRO A 383 -25.47 -8.94 10.10
C PRO A 383 -25.08 -8.99 11.59
N LEU A 384 -23.95 -9.60 11.96
CA LEU A 384 -23.44 -9.58 13.34
C LEU A 384 -23.01 -8.18 13.77
N VAL A 385 -22.46 -7.38 12.83
CA VAL A 385 -22.13 -5.98 13.11
C VAL A 385 -23.39 -5.18 13.45
N LEU A 386 -24.49 -5.42 12.72
CA LEU A 386 -25.79 -4.78 12.95
C LEU A 386 -26.44 -5.25 14.27
N TYR A 387 -26.29 -6.53 14.61
CA TYR A 387 -26.71 -7.06 15.91
C TYR A 387 -26.02 -6.35 17.07
N CYS A 388 -24.69 -6.22 17.01
CA CYS A 388 -23.94 -5.54 18.06
C CYS A 388 -24.24 -4.04 18.13
N GLN A 389 -24.43 -3.38 16.98
CA GLN A 389 -24.85 -1.98 16.95
C GLN A 389 -26.23 -1.78 17.60
N ALA A 390 -27.21 -2.64 17.27
CA ALA A 390 -28.54 -2.60 17.91
C ALA A 390 -28.47 -2.83 19.42
N GLY A 391 -27.52 -3.65 19.89
CA GLY A 391 -27.26 -3.86 21.31
C GLY A 391 -26.75 -2.60 22.01
N MET A 392 -25.86 -1.83 21.36
CA MET A 392 -25.36 -0.56 21.89
C MET A 392 -26.47 0.51 21.94
N GLU A 393 -27.37 0.51 20.96
CA GLU A 393 -28.55 1.39 20.90
C GLU A 393 -29.68 0.94 21.85
N HIS A 394 -29.54 -0.20 22.53
CA HIS A 394 -30.51 -0.80 23.44
C HIS A 394 -31.89 -1.09 22.80
N ASP A 395 -31.96 -1.24 21.48
CA ASP A 395 -33.20 -1.55 20.78
C ASP A 395 -33.45 -3.06 20.77
N VAL A 396 -34.29 -3.51 21.71
CA VAL A 396 -34.64 -4.92 21.90
C VAL A 396 -35.25 -5.54 20.62
N SER A 397 -35.98 -4.77 19.83
CA SER A 397 -36.64 -5.27 18.62
C SER A 397 -35.61 -5.56 17.52
N LEU A 398 -34.67 -4.64 17.31
CA LEU A 398 -33.60 -4.78 16.33
C LEU A 398 -32.58 -5.84 16.75
N VAL A 399 -32.26 -5.96 18.04
CA VAL A 399 -31.38 -7.02 18.56
C VAL A 399 -31.96 -8.40 18.25
N ARG A 400 -33.27 -8.61 18.49
CA ARG A 400 -33.94 -9.88 18.15
C ARG A 400 -33.93 -10.15 16.66
N PHE A 401 -34.22 -9.13 15.85
CA PHE A 401 -34.25 -9.25 14.39
C PHE A 401 -32.86 -9.62 13.84
N TRP A 402 -31.82 -8.83 14.13
CA TRP A 402 -30.47 -9.07 13.62
C TRP A 402 -29.80 -10.32 14.20
N GLY A 403 -30.12 -10.68 15.44
CA GLY A 403 -29.69 -11.95 16.04
C GLY A 403 -30.29 -13.16 15.30
N ALA A 404 -31.59 -13.12 15.00
CA ALA A 404 -32.25 -14.17 14.22
C ALA A 404 -31.72 -14.24 12.77
N VAL A 405 -31.52 -13.09 12.10
CA VAL A 405 -30.93 -13.03 10.76
C VAL A 405 -29.54 -13.66 10.76
N SER A 406 -28.68 -13.30 11.71
CA SER A 406 -27.32 -13.84 11.81
C SER A 406 -27.33 -15.36 12.07
N PHE A 407 -28.23 -15.84 12.93
CA PHE A 407 -28.39 -17.27 13.22
C PHE A 407 -28.78 -18.07 11.99
N TRP A 408 -29.77 -17.61 11.21
CA TRP A 408 -30.22 -18.31 10.00
C TRP A 408 -29.27 -18.14 8.81
N MET A 409 -28.51 -17.05 8.76
CA MET A 409 -27.55 -16.81 7.67
C MET A 409 -26.44 -17.88 7.64
N MET A 410 -25.95 -18.31 8.81
CA MET A 410 -24.89 -19.32 8.91
C MET A 410 -25.20 -20.62 8.15
N PRO A 411 -26.25 -21.39 8.49
CA PRO A 411 -26.55 -22.64 7.80
C PRO A 411 -26.92 -22.43 6.32
N VAL A 412 -27.64 -21.35 5.99
CA VAL A 412 -28.00 -21.03 4.60
C VAL A 412 -26.74 -20.82 3.76
N VAL A 413 -25.80 -20.00 4.22
CA VAL A 413 -24.55 -19.74 3.51
C VAL A 413 -23.70 -21.00 3.41
N SER A 414 -23.58 -21.79 4.49
CA SER A 414 -22.83 -23.06 4.45
C SER A 414 -23.35 -24.06 3.42
N LEU A 415 -24.68 -24.13 3.25
CA LEU A 415 -25.31 -24.93 2.20
C LEU A 415 -24.99 -24.36 0.81
N LEU A 416 -25.12 -23.04 0.64
CA LEU A 416 -24.85 -22.36 -0.65
C LEU A 416 -23.39 -22.43 -1.08
N MET A 417 -22.45 -22.50 -0.13
CA MET A 417 -21.04 -22.77 -0.43
C MET A 417 -20.87 -24.13 -1.12
N ASN A 418 -21.57 -25.16 -0.64
CA ASN A 418 -21.46 -26.54 -1.12
C ASN A 418 -22.49 -26.90 -2.21
N PHE A 419 -23.37 -25.97 -2.58
CA PHE A 419 -24.35 -26.18 -3.64
C PHE A 419 -23.76 -25.82 -5.01
N TYR A 420 -22.98 -26.77 -5.55
CA TYR A 420 -22.22 -26.62 -6.80
C TYR A 420 -22.99 -26.36 -8.10
N PRO A 421 -24.29 -26.72 -8.29
CA PRO A 421 -24.99 -26.38 -9.53
C PRO A 421 -25.32 -24.88 -9.64
N VAL A 422 -25.14 -24.09 -8.57
CA VAL A 422 -25.36 -22.65 -8.60
C VAL A 422 -24.08 -21.93 -9.05
N HIS A 423 -24.18 -21.18 -10.14
CA HIS A 423 -23.08 -20.47 -10.76
C HIS A 423 -23.04 -19.00 -10.28
N TYR A 424 -22.15 -18.71 -9.33
CA TYR A 424 -21.92 -17.35 -8.87
C TYR A 424 -21.05 -16.58 -9.85
N LEU A 425 -21.37 -15.30 -10.03
CA LEU A 425 -20.60 -14.42 -10.89
C LEU A 425 -19.18 -14.25 -10.35
N HIS A 426 -18.17 -14.34 -11.22
CA HIS A 426 -16.81 -13.97 -10.84
C HIS A 426 -16.73 -12.45 -10.68
N PHE A 427 -16.96 -11.95 -9.46
CA PHE A 427 -17.09 -10.54 -9.15
C PHE A 427 -15.94 -9.69 -9.70
N GLY A 428 -14.70 -10.21 -9.67
CA GLY A 428 -13.55 -9.53 -10.25
C GLY A 428 -13.67 -9.25 -11.76
N ARG A 429 -14.19 -10.19 -12.56
CA ARG A 429 -14.32 -10.01 -14.02
C ARG A 429 -15.49 -9.09 -14.37
N TYR A 430 -16.55 -9.13 -13.57
CA TYR A 430 -17.69 -8.22 -13.74
C TYR A 430 -17.30 -6.77 -13.44
N VAL A 431 -16.51 -6.57 -12.36
CA VAL A 431 -15.91 -5.27 -12.01
C VAL A 431 -15.00 -4.76 -13.11
N ASP A 432 -14.16 -5.61 -13.70
CA ASP A 432 -13.28 -5.20 -14.81
C ASP A 432 -14.08 -4.78 -16.05
N ARG A 433 -15.23 -5.42 -16.33
CA ARG A 433 -16.13 -5.04 -17.44
C ARG A 433 -16.93 -3.76 -17.17
N HIS A 434 -17.25 -3.45 -15.92
CA HIS A 434 -18.01 -2.27 -15.53
C HIS A 434 -17.25 -1.40 -14.51
N PRO A 435 -16.18 -0.70 -14.92
CA PRO A 435 -15.30 0.03 -14.01
C PRO A 435 -16.01 1.19 -13.28
N TRP A 436 -17.01 1.83 -13.91
CA TRP A 436 -17.81 2.89 -13.28
C TRP A 436 -18.70 2.35 -12.15
N PHE A 437 -19.30 1.18 -12.35
CA PHE A 437 -20.08 0.51 -11.30
C PHE A 437 -19.18 0.13 -10.12
N ALA A 438 -18.00 -0.43 -10.40
CA ALA A 438 -17.04 -0.77 -9.35
C ALA A 438 -16.53 0.45 -8.58
N ARG A 439 -16.19 1.55 -9.29
CA ARG A 439 -15.81 2.83 -8.66
C ARG A 439 -16.93 3.38 -7.80
N PHE A 440 -18.17 3.34 -8.27
CA PHE A 440 -19.34 3.77 -7.50
C PHE A 440 -19.52 2.93 -6.23
N CYS A 441 -19.52 1.60 -6.33
CA CYS A 441 -19.60 0.70 -5.17
C CYS A 441 -18.46 0.98 -4.18
N PHE A 442 -17.22 1.12 -4.67
CA PHE A 442 -16.07 1.42 -3.84
C PHE A 442 -16.17 2.78 -3.13
N LEU A 443 -16.48 3.85 -3.87
CA LEU A 443 -16.69 5.20 -3.32
C LEU A 443 -17.83 5.23 -2.30
N SER A 444 -18.93 4.52 -2.57
CA SER A 444 -20.07 4.46 -1.65
C SER A 444 -19.72 3.73 -0.34
N LEU A 445 -18.98 2.61 -0.40
CA LEU A 445 -18.46 1.92 0.78
C LEU A 445 -17.50 2.82 1.55
N LEU A 446 -16.58 3.48 0.84
CA LEU A 446 -15.57 4.35 1.43
C LEU A 446 -16.20 5.57 2.12
N PHE A 447 -17.22 6.17 1.52
CA PHE A 447 -18.00 7.24 2.17
C PHE A 447 -18.75 6.71 3.39
N SER A 448 -19.36 5.53 3.27
CA SER A 448 -20.12 4.92 4.36
C SER A 448 -19.25 4.49 5.55
N LEU A 449 -17.94 4.28 5.37
CA LEU A 449 -16.97 3.98 6.45
C LEU A 449 -16.98 4.98 7.61
N PHE A 450 -17.45 6.22 7.40
CA PHE A 450 -17.55 7.23 8.45
C PHE A 450 -18.97 7.38 9.02
N THR A 451 -19.91 6.56 8.55
CA THR A 451 -21.33 6.60 8.91
C THR A 451 -21.74 5.35 9.70
N PRO A 452 -22.85 5.38 10.47
CA PRO A 452 -23.42 4.18 11.09
C PRO A 452 -24.01 3.21 10.05
N TYR A 453 -24.26 3.67 8.83
CA TYR A 453 -24.89 2.88 7.77
C TYR A 453 -23.95 1.91 7.03
N PHE A 454 -22.68 1.84 7.43
CA PHE A 454 -21.67 1.00 6.79
C PHE A 454 -22.08 -0.47 6.68
N ALA A 455 -22.52 -1.05 7.80
CA ALA A 455 -22.88 -2.46 7.84
C ALA A 455 -24.16 -2.76 7.02
N HIS A 456 -25.11 -1.82 6.96
CA HIS A 456 -26.29 -1.95 6.10
C HIS A 456 -25.92 -1.96 4.62
N LEU A 457 -25.04 -1.05 4.20
CA LEU A 457 -24.59 -0.97 2.81
C LEU A 457 -23.75 -2.20 2.42
N ALA A 458 -22.85 -2.64 3.30
CA ALA A 458 -22.05 -3.84 3.08
C ALA A 458 -22.92 -5.10 2.97
N LEU A 459 -23.91 -5.26 3.86
CA LEU A 459 -24.88 -6.35 3.80
C LEU A 459 -25.71 -6.28 2.51
N LEU A 460 -26.19 -5.10 2.12
CA LEU A 460 -26.95 -4.92 0.87
C LEU A 460 -26.15 -5.42 -0.33
N TYR A 461 -24.88 -5.02 -0.45
CA TYR A 461 -24.02 -5.47 -1.55
C TYR A 461 -23.76 -6.98 -1.53
N LEU A 462 -23.58 -7.57 -0.35
CA LEU A 462 -23.38 -9.01 -0.22
C LEU A 462 -24.66 -9.82 -0.48
N VAL A 463 -25.83 -9.29 -0.13
CA VAL A 463 -27.14 -9.88 -0.47
C VAL A 463 -27.41 -9.76 -1.98
N LEU A 464 -27.08 -8.63 -2.61
CA LEU A 464 -27.14 -8.51 -4.07
C LEU A 464 -26.19 -9.51 -4.75
N TYR A 465 -25.00 -9.74 -4.18
CA TYR A 465 -24.09 -10.79 -4.65
C TYR A 465 -24.67 -12.20 -4.43
N LEU A 466 -25.30 -12.45 -3.29
CA LEU A 466 -26.00 -13.71 -2.99
C LEU A 466 -27.10 -14.03 -4.00
N LEU A 467 -27.84 -13.01 -4.44
CA LEU A 467 -28.92 -13.13 -5.42
C LEU A 467 -28.43 -13.15 -6.88
N SER A 468 -27.14 -12.86 -7.12
CA SER A 468 -26.56 -12.86 -8.47
C SER A 468 -26.82 -14.14 -9.28
N PRO A 469 -26.87 -15.36 -8.69
CA PRO A 469 -27.13 -16.56 -9.45
C PRO A 469 -28.54 -16.67 -10.04
N LEU A 470 -29.53 -15.96 -9.48
CA LEU A 470 -30.89 -15.93 -10.03
C LEU A 470 -30.94 -15.25 -11.40
N VAL A 471 -29.99 -14.35 -11.65
CA VAL A 471 -29.83 -13.65 -12.94
C VAL A 471 -28.95 -14.48 -13.88
N SER A 472 -27.89 -15.13 -13.37
CA SER A 472 -26.98 -15.94 -14.19
C SER A 472 -27.58 -17.28 -14.63
N TRP A 473 -28.52 -17.86 -13.87
CA TRP A 473 -29.22 -19.10 -14.23
C TRP A 473 -29.98 -19.00 -15.57
N ARG A 474 -30.33 -17.78 -16.00
CA ARG A 474 -30.97 -17.53 -17.30
C ARG A 474 -30.01 -17.48 -18.49
N TYR A 475 -28.69 -17.49 -18.24
CA TYR A 475 -27.65 -17.48 -19.27
C TYR A 475 -26.99 -18.86 -19.34
N GLU A 476 -27.42 -19.69 -20.29
CA GLU A 476 -26.75 -20.95 -20.59
C GLU A 476 -25.28 -20.70 -21.00
N PRO A 477 -24.29 -21.43 -20.44
CA PRO A 477 -22.86 -21.25 -20.74
C PRO A 477 -22.43 -21.59 -22.19
N GLY A 478 -23.37 -21.82 -23.11
CA GLY A 478 -23.10 -22.34 -24.45
C GLY A 478 -23.20 -21.34 -25.62
N ARG A 479 -23.73 -20.13 -25.42
CA ARG A 479 -24.01 -19.20 -26.54
C ARG A 479 -23.07 -18.01 -26.70
N GLY A 480 -22.19 -17.74 -25.73
CA GLY A 480 -21.26 -16.60 -25.79
C GLY A 480 -19.85 -16.91 -26.30
N ALA A 481 -19.44 -18.17 -26.31
CA ALA A 481 -18.07 -18.55 -26.67
C ALA A 481 -17.82 -18.68 -28.18
N SER A 482 -18.87 -18.72 -29.01
CA SER A 482 -18.77 -18.91 -30.47
C SER A 482 -18.91 -17.62 -31.29
N SER A 483 -19.14 -16.45 -30.68
CA SER A 483 -19.31 -15.18 -31.42
C SER A 483 -18.20 -14.14 -31.21
N GLU A 484 -17.25 -14.35 -30.30
CA GLU A 484 -16.23 -13.34 -29.96
C GLU A 484 -14.80 -13.74 -30.38
N GLY A 485 -14.68 -14.63 -31.36
CA GLY A 485 -13.42 -15.00 -32.04
C GLY A 485 -13.05 -14.11 -33.23
N GLY A 486 -13.71 -12.96 -33.42
CA GLY A 486 -13.42 -12.09 -34.56
C GLY A 486 -13.83 -10.65 -34.29
N GLY A 487 -12.86 -9.78 -33.98
CA GLY A 487 -13.06 -8.34 -34.10
C GLY A 487 -12.30 -7.47 -33.11
N ARG A 488 -11.04 -7.21 -33.47
CA ARG A 488 -10.20 -6.03 -33.12
C ARG A 488 -9.56 -5.96 -31.75
#